data_AF-A0A1G1AEL5-F1
#
_entry.id   AF-A0A1G1AEL5-F1
#
_cell.length_a   1.000
_cell.length_b   1.000
_cell.length_c   1.000
_cell.angle_alpha   90.00
_cell.angle_beta   90.00
_cell.angle_gamma   90.00
#
_symmetry.space_group_name_H-M   'P 1'
#
loop_
_entity.id
_entity.type
_entity.pdbx_description
1 polymer ?
#
loop_
_entity_poly.entity_id
_entity_poly.type
_entity_poly.pdbx_seq_one_letter_code
_entity_poly.pdbx_strand_id
1 'polypeptide(L)'
;MNSNIKQKIHGSIMATMGFLLSPLSWWNDLYVNIPIAYGLAWLAGFITDKKYFGVWMIFFYWLSNLAGLLLIHRGMTAVFKSRNNESEPFKRSIFRDIWVSIIYTGVLAILVYTGILKYPQDYFK
;
A
#
# COMPACT_ATOMS: atom_id res chain seq x y z
N MET A 1 -7.52 29.29 -19.69
CA MET A 1 -6.94 28.42 -18.63
C MET A 1 -6.27 27.23 -19.33
N ASN A 2 -4.95 27.13 -19.26
CA ASN A 2 -4.13 26.25 -20.11
C ASN A 2 -4.56 24.77 -20.00
N SER A 3 -4.83 24.12 -21.14
CA SER A 3 -5.27 22.71 -21.24
C SER A 3 -4.30 21.74 -20.53
N ASN A 4 -3.02 22.09 -20.51
CA ASN A 4 -1.96 21.36 -19.81
C ASN A 4 -2.14 21.31 -18.28
N ILE A 5 -2.72 22.35 -17.67
CA ILE A 5 -2.95 22.40 -16.21
C ILE A 5 -4.14 21.51 -15.83
N LYS A 6 -5.22 21.53 -16.64
CA LYS A 6 -6.36 20.62 -16.43
C LYS A 6 -5.93 19.16 -16.54
N GLN A 7 -5.10 18.81 -17.52
CA GLN A 7 -4.56 17.44 -17.65
C GLN A 7 -3.63 17.06 -16.49
N LYS A 8 -2.76 17.96 -16.03
CA LYS A 8 -1.91 17.70 -14.84
C LYS A 8 -2.70 17.49 -13.56
N ILE A 9 -3.74 18.30 -13.33
CA ILE A 9 -4.61 18.19 -12.15
C ILE A 9 -5.43 16.91 -12.21
N HIS A 10 -6.03 16.61 -13.36
CA HIS A 10 -6.80 15.39 -13.57
C HIS A 10 -5.92 14.14 -13.42
N GLY A 11 -4.71 14.14 -13.99
CA GLY A 11 -3.74 13.07 -13.82
C GLY A 11 -3.23 12.92 -12.39
N SER A 12 -3.06 14.02 -11.65
CA SER A 12 -2.68 13.98 -10.23
C SER A 12 -3.80 13.44 -9.37
N ILE A 13 -5.05 13.86 -9.60
CA ILE A 13 -6.23 13.34 -8.91
C ILE A 13 -6.40 11.84 -9.19
N MET A 14 -6.24 11.41 -10.44
CA MET A 14 -6.28 10.00 -10.81
C MET A 14 -5.11 9.21 -10.20
N ALA A 15 -3.93 9.80 -10.05
CA ALA A 15 -2.79 9.18 -9.39
C ALA A 15 -2.99 9.08 -7.87
N THR A 16 -3.55 10.11 -7.21
CA THR A 16 -3.87 10.10 -5.79
C THR A 16 -5.03 9.15 -5.50
N MET A 17 -6.08 9.16 -6.31
CA MET A 17 -7.15 8.18 -6.21
C MET A 17 -6.64 6.78 -6.52
N GLY A 18 -5.79 6.59 -7.54
CA GLY A 18 -5.17 5.31 -7.85
C GLY A 18 -4.20 4.82 -6.78
N PHE A 19 -3.55 5.72 -6.05
CA PHE A 19 -2.76 5.41 -4.86
C PHE A 19 -3.68 5.03 -3.70
N LEU A 20 -4.72 5.81 -3.40
CA LEU A 20 -5.71 5.50 -2.37
C LEU A 20 -6.50 4.21 -2.65
N LEU A 21 -6.78 3.92 -3.92
CA LEU A 21 -7.42 2.70 -4.43
C LEU A 21 -6.41 1.59 -4.71
N SER A 22 -5.11 1.87 -4.58
CA SER A 22 -4.08 0.84 -4.72
C SER A 22 -4.25 -0.11 -3.53
N PRO A 23 -4.31 -1.41 -3.78
CA PRO A 23 -4.45 -2.43 -2.73
C PRO A 23 -3.27 -2.51 -1.75
N LEU A 24 -2.22 -1.70 -1.95
CA LEU A 24 -1.09 -1.48 -1.01
C LEU A 24 -1.28 -0.29 -0.06
N SER A 25 -2.35 0.49 -0.24
CA SER A 25 -2.70 1.56 0.69
C SER A 25 -3.36 0.94 1.92
N TRP A 26 -2.66 1.06 3.05
CA TRP A 26 -3.05 0.73 4.44
C TRP A 26 -4.55 0.82 4.81
N TRP A 27 -5.35 1.61 4.09
CA TRP A 27 -6.82 1.62 4.20
C TRP A 27 -7.48 0.27 3.86
N ASN A 28 -6.98 -0.44 2.84
CA ASN A 28 -7.47 -1.78 2.49
C ASN A 28 -7.27 -2.76 3.66
N ASP A 29 -6.14 -2.64 4.35
CA ASP A 29 -5.88 -3.47 5.53
C ASP A 29 -6.90 -3.17 6.63
N LEU A 30 -7.20 -1.89 6.88
CA LEU A 30 -8.11 -1.48 7.95
C LEU A 30 -9.57 -1.89 7.71
N TYR A 31 -10.08 -1.77 6.48
CA TYR A 31 -11.50 -1.98 6.18
C TYR A 31 -11.85 -3.33 5.56
N VAL A 32 -10.87 -4.04 5.00
CA VAL A 32 -11.11 -5.31 4.31
C VAL A 32 -10.37 -6.44 5.01
N ASN A 33 -9.04 -6.36 5.10
CA ASN A 33 -8.25 -7.49 5.62
C ASN A 33 -8.47 -7.71 7.12
N ILE A 34 -8.48 -6.65 7.95
CA ILE A 34 -8.71 -6.78 9.39
C ILE A 34 -10.11 -7.33 9.71
N PRO A 35 -11.22 -6.82 9.13
CA PRO A 35 -12.54 -7.38 9.38
C PRO A 35 -12.69 -8.85 8.91
N ILE A 36 -12.14 -9.19 7.74
CA ILE A 36 -12.15 -10.56 7.24
C ILE A 36 -11.33 -11.48 8.17
N ALA A 37 -10.12 -11.06 8.53
CA ALA A 37 -9.24 -11.82 9.42
C ALA A 37 -9.87 -12.02 10.79
N TYR A 38 -10.51 -10.99 11.35
CA TYR A 38 -11.24 -11.06 12.61
C TYR A 38 -12.40 -12.04 12.53
N GLY A 39 -13.23 -11.97 11.48
CA GLY A 39 -14.36 -12.88 11.29
C GLY A 39 -13.91 -14.34 11.17
N LEU A 40 -12.87 -14.60 10.37
CA LEU A 40 -12.31 -15.94 10.19
C LEU A 40 -11.63 -16.46 11.47
N ALA A 41 -10.91 -15.61 12.19
CA ALA A 41 -10.30 -15.97 13.48
C ALA A 41 -11.36 -16.27 14.54
N TRP A 42 -12.47 -15.52 14.53
CA TRP A 42 -13.60 -15.76 15.43
C TRP A 42 -14.26 -17.10 15.13
N LEU A 43 -14.48 -17.43 13.86
CA LEU A 43 -14.97 -18.74 13.43
C LEU A 43 -14.02 -19.86 13.84
N ALA A 44 -12.71 -19.68 13.64
CA ALA A 44 -11.70 -20.65 14.08
C ALA A 44 -11.68 -20.84 15.60
N GLY A 45 -11.97 -19.80 16.37
CA GLY A 45 -12.08 -19.85 17.83
C GLY A 45 -13.30 -20.61 18.36
N PHE A 46 -14.26 -21.02 17.52
CA PHE A 46 -15.28 -22.00 17.89
C PHE A 46 -14.78 -23.45 17.78
N ILE A 47 -13.82 -23.69 16.89
CA ILE A 47 -13.24 -25.01 16.61
C ILE A 47 -12.00 -25.26 17.46
N THR A 48 -11.24 -24.19 17.75
CA THR A 48 -10.02 -24.20 18.57
C THR A 48 -10.19 -23.37 19.82
N ASP A 49 -9.32 -23.62 20.81
CA ASP A 49 -9.30 -22.87 22.07
C ASP A 49 -9.11 -21.35 21.81
N LYS A 50 -9.90 -20.53 22.50
CA LYS A 50 -9.94 -19.06 22.35
C LYS A 50 -8.58 -18.41 22.55
N LYS A 51 -7.68 -19.04 23.30
CA LYS A 51 -6.29 -18.58 23.49
C LYS A 51 -5.49 -18.43 22.19
N TYR A 52 -5.88 -19.15 21.12
CA TYR A 52 -5.23 -19.08 19.81
C TYR A 52 -5.83 -18.02 18.88
N PHE A 53 -6.83 -17.25 19.32
CA PHE A 53 -7.49 -16.25 18.50
C PHE A 53 -6.52 -15.26 17.84
N GLY A 54 -5.53 -14.75 18.58
CA GLY A 54 -4.52 -13.83 18.04
C GLY A 54 -3.67 -14.47 16.94
N VAL A 55 -3.32 -15.75 17.09
CA VAL A 55 -2.55 -16.51 16.08
C VAL A 55 -3.38 -16.69 14.82
N TRP A 56 -4.66 -17.06 14.96
CA TRP A 56 -5.57 -17.18 13.84
C TRP A 56 -5.83 -15.85 13.13
N MET A 57 -5.95 -14.74 13.87
CA MET A 57 -6.13 -13.41 13.30
C MET A 57 -4.93 -13.01 12.44
N ILE A 58 -3.71 -13.23 12.93
CA ILE A 58 -2.48 -12.97 12.15
C ILE A 58 -2.42 -13.87 10.91
N PHE A 59 -2.73 -15.16 11.07
CA PHE A 59 -2.72 -16.12 9.98
C PHE A 59 -3.73 -15.75 8.87
N PHE A 60 -4.98 -15.46 9.22
CA PHE A 60 -6.00 -15.07 8.25
C PHE A 60 -5.76 -13.69 7.65
N TYR A 61 -5.13 -12.77 8.38
CA TYR A 61 -4.68 -11.49 7.84
C TYR A 61 -3.59 -11.67 6.78
N TRP A 62 -2.61 -12.54 7.02
CA TRP A 62 -1.62 -12.89 5.99
C TRP A 62 -2.27 -13.57 4.79
N LEU A 63 -3.22 -14.47 5.03
CA LEU A 63 -3.94 -15.16 3.96
C LEU A 63 -4.76 -14.21 3.11
N SER A 64 -5.47 -13.24 3.71
CA SER A 64 -6.26 -12.25 2.97
C SER A 64 -5.36 -11.31 2.17
N ASN A 65 -4.20 -10.94 2.71
CA ASN A 65 -3.22 -10.12 2.00
C ASN A 65 -2.63 -10.88 0.79
N LEU A 66 -2.29 -12.16 0.98
CA LEU A 66 -1.82 -13.02 -0.12
C LEU A 66 -2.89 -13.22 -1.19
N ALA A 67 -4.14 -13.43 -0.79
CA ALA A 67 -5.27 -13.53 -1.71
C ALA A 67 -5.48 -12.24 -2.50
N GLY A 68 -5.37 -11.08 -1.84
CA GLY A 68 -5.40 -9.76 -2.49
C GLY A 68 -4.32 -9.65 -3.57
N LEU A 69 -3.07 -9.98 -3.26
CA LEU A 69 -1.96 -10.00 -4.21
C LEU A 69 -2.20 -10.92 -5.40
N LEU A 70 -2.71 -12.14 -5.17
CA LEU A 70 -3.02 -13.09 -6.22
C LEU A 70 -4.15 -12.62 -7.14
N LEU A 71 -5.19 -11.99 -6.57
CA LEU A 71 -6.30 -11.42 -7.34
C LEU A 71 -5.82 -10.29 -8.26
N ILE A 72 -4.96 -9.41 -7.76
CA ILE A 72 -4.37 -8.33 -8.56
C ILE A 72 -3.48 -8.91 -9.65
N HIS A 73 -2.65 -9.92 -9.34
CA HIS A 73 -1.79 -10.57 -10.31
C HIS A 73 -2.61 -11.22 -11.45
N ARG A 74 -3.71 -11.91 -11.12
CA ARG A 74 -4.63 -12.50 -12.11
C ARG A 74 -5.42 -11.44 -12.89
N GLY A 75 -5.90 -10.38 -12.21
CA GLY A 75 -6.62 -9.29 -12.85
C GLY A 75 -5.73 -8.51 -13.83
N MET A 76 -4.50 -8.23 -13.44
CA MET A 76 -3.51 -7.62 -14.32
C MET A 76 -3.22 -8.51 -15.53
N THR A 77 -2.96 -9.81 -15.33
CA THR A 77 -2.68 -10.70 -16.47
C THR A 77 -3.87 -10.86 -17.43
N ALA A 78 -5.12 -10.82 -16.94
CA ALA A 78 -6.32 -10.80 -17.79
C ALA A 78 -6.44 -9.50 -18.60
N VAL A 79 -6.19 -8.34 -17.98
CA VAL A 79 -6.24 -7.03 -18.65
C VAL A 79 -5.09 -6.87 -19.67
N PHE A 80 -3.88 -7.32 -19.33
CA PHE A 80 -2.72 -7.27 -20.22
C PHE A 80 -2.84 -8.25 -21.41
N LYS A 81 -3.47 -9.42 -21.22
CA LYS A 81 -3.71 -10.36 -22.33
C LYS A 81 -4.74 -9.84 -23.34
N SER A 82 -5.62 -8.90 -22.93
CA SER A 82 -6.60 -8.25 -23.80
C SER A 82 -6.05 -7.01 -24.53
N ARG A 83 -4.82 -6.56 -24.21
CA ARG A 83 -4.25 -5.29 -24.68
C ARG A 83 -2.94 -5.53 -25.44
N ASN A 84 -3.00 -6.23 -26.57
CA ASN A 84 -1.95 -6.13 -27.59
C ASN A 84 -1.89 -4.66 -28.06
N ASN A 85 -0.69 -4.06 -28.06
CA ASN A 85 -0.38 -2.65 -28.31
C ASN A 85 -0.76 -1.66 -27.19
N GLU A 86 0.01 -1.66 -26.11
CA GLU A 86 0.92 -0.55 -25.78
C GLU A 86 1.60 -0.87 -24.45
N SER A 87 2.82 -1.36 -24.58
CA SER A 87 3.76 -1.59 -23.50
C SER A 87 4.29 -0.24 -23.00
N GLU A 88 3.68 0.32 -21.95
CA GLU A 88 4.41 1.12 -20.97
C GLU A 88 4.52 0.31 -19.67
N PRO A 89 5.75 0.16 -19.11
CA PRO A 89 6.09 -1.01 -18.34
C PRO A 89 5.80 -0.77 -16.87
N PHE A 90 4.90 -1.57 -16.31
CA PHE A 90 4.64 -1.71 -14.88
C PHE A 90 5.93 -1.83 -14.02
N LYS A 91 7.03 -2.33 -14.59
CA LYS A 91 8.35 -2.37 -13.94
C LYS A 91 8.96 -0.98 -13.67
N ARG A 92 8.69 0.04 -14.50
CA ARG A 92 9.22 1.41 -14.31
C ARG A 92 8.54 2.14 -13.15
N SER A 93 7.26 1.89 -12.86
CA SER A 93 6.58 2.57 -11.75
C SER A 93 7.09 2.06 -10.40
N ILE A 94 7.20 0.74 -10.24
CA ILE A 94 7.72 0.14 -9.00
C ILE A 94 9.18 0.55 -8.74
N PHE A 95 10.03 0.52 -9.76
CA PHE A 95 11.42 0.98 -9.59
C PHE A 95 11.49 2.46 -9.22
N ARG A 96 10.64 3.30 -9.83
CA ARG A 96 10.56 4.73 -9.50
C ARG A 96 10.10 4.95 -8.07
N ASP A 97 9.11 4.20 -7.60
CA ASP A 97 8.57 4.33 -6.24
C ASP A 97 9.60 3.88 -5.19
N ILE A 98 10.35 2.81 -5.47
CA ILE A 98 11.47 2.35 -4.64
C ILE A 98 12.58 3.42 -4.61
N TRP A 99 12.97 3.97 -5.76
CA TRP A 99 13.98 5.02 -5.85
C TRP A 99 13.56 6.29 -5.10
N VAL A 100 12.30 6.70 -5.22
CA VAL A 100 11.75 7.86 -4.50
C VAL A 100 11.77 7.63 -2.99
N SER A 101 11.43 6.42 -2.53
CA SER A 101 11.51 6.08 -1.10
C SER A 101 12.94 6.10 -0.57
N ILE A 102 13.91 5.59 -1.32
CA ILE A 102 15.33 5.61 -0.94
C ILE A 102 15.85 7.05 -0.83
N ILE A 103 15.52 7.89 -1.82
CA ILE A 103 15.90 9.30 -1.83
C ILE A 103 15.27 10.04 -0.65
N TYR A 104 13.98 9.83 -0.41
CA TYR A 104 13.26 10.50 0.69
C TYR A 104 13.82 10.11 2.07
N THR A 105 14.13 8.82 2.28
CA THR A 105 14.78 8.35 3.50
C THR A 105 16.19 8.94 3.66
N GLY A 106 16.96 9.03 2.58
CA GLY A 106 18.29 9.66 2.60
C GLY A 106 18.24 11.14 2.97
N VAL A 107 17.26 11.87 2.41
CA VAL A 107 17.03 13.29 2.74
C VAL A 107 16.66 13.44 4.21
N LEU A 108 15.72 12.65 4.73
CA LEU A 108 15.37 12.67 6.16
C LEU A 108 16.57 12.37 7.06
N ALA A 109 17.39 11.36 6.71
CA ALA A 109 18.59 11.03 7.46
C ALA A 109 19.59 12.20 7.50
N ILE A 110 19.76 12.92 6.38
CA ILE A 110 20.60 14.12 6.30
C ILE A 110 20.01 15.26 7.15
N LEU A 111 18.70 15.47 7.12
CA LEU A 111 18.03 16.50 7.94
C LEU A 111 18.13 16.22 9.45
N VAL A 112 18.07 14.95 9.85
CA VAL A 112 18.30 14.52 11.24
C VAL A 112 19.78 14.69 11.60
N TYR A 113 20.70 14.24 10.75
CA TYR A 113 22.14 14.32 10.99
C TYR A 113 22.66 15.76 11.07
N THR A 114 22.14 16.65 10.23
CA THR A 114 22.46 18.09 10.25
C THR A 114 21.80 18.84 11.41
N GLY A 115 20.99 18.16 12.23
CA GLY A 115 20.35 18.73 13.41
C GLY A 115 19.27 19.77 13.09
N ILE A 116 18.78 19.80 11.84
CA ILE A 116 17.65 20.63 11.43
C ILE A 116 16.36 20.04 12.00
N LEU A 117 16.22 18.71 11.95
CA LEU A 117 15.21 17.95 12.68
C LEU A 117 15.82 17.51 14.02
N LYS A 118 15.48 18.21 15.10
CA LYS A 118 15.83 17.81 16.47
C LYS A 118 14.70 17.03 17.11
N TYR A 119 15.01 16.33 18.20
CA TYR A 119 13.97 15.69 18.99
C TYR A 119 13.06 16.79 19.59
N PRO A 120 11.73 16.60 19.67
CA PRO A 120 10.81 17.64 20.15
C PRO A 120 11.23 18.24 21.51
N GLN A 121 11.81 17.42 22.38
CA GLN A 121 12.28 17.80 23.70
C GLN A 121 13.52 18.72 23.69
N ASP A 122 14.31 18.72 22.61
CA ASP A 122 15.48 19.59 22.46
C ASP A 122 15.12 21.00 21.96
N TYR A 123 13.87 21.23 21.52
CA TYR A 123 13.37 22.56 21.17
C TYR A 123 12.79 23.31 22.38
N PHE A 124 12.50 22.61 23.49
CA PHE A 124 11.87 23.18 24.69
C PHE A 124 12.84 23.28 25.89
N LYS A 125 14.15 23.23 25.65
CA LYS A 125 15.18 23.56 26.66
C LYS A 125 15.58 25.02 26.59
#